data_AF-A0A553KJA5-F1
#
_entry.id   AF-A0A553KJA5-F1
#
_cell.length_a   1.000
_cell.length_b   1.000
_cell.length_c   1.000
_cell.angle_alpha   90.00
_cell.angle_beta   90.00
_cell.angle_gamma   90.00
#
_symmetry.space_group_name_H-M   'P 1'
#
loop_
_entity.id
_entity.type
_entity.pdbx_description
1 polymer ?
#
loop_
_entity_poly.entity_id
_entity_poly.type
_entity_poly.pdbx_seq_one_letter_code
_entity_poly.pdbx_strand_id
1 'polypeptide(L)'
;MNEFVNYLDQYNVLSPNHAKIYDEYTDSMASFQFKIKTKIEEFIIEMFAKHPRSLILTGNAGDGKTRLCRTVYETFSGQTLTVWPECGIVEVPYVNGCIRIVKDLSELKEDIIFKELHSLQNHVLNDHSNRVYYLIAANEGKLTKSLISHPELQQLNHMVSNRFSSHEHNDDRLHLINLQDVTSSIYAKRILDEWNKNENWSACQKCPKQTQCVIYLNHVRTSVDQIKERLVEQYRLLDCLGIHVTMREILIHI
;
A
#
# COMPACT_ATOMS: atom_id res chain seq x y z
N MET A 1 16.00 -20.72 -16.96
CA MET A 1 15.11 -19.57 -17.23
C MET A 1 15.30 -18.59 -16.07
N ASN A 2 15.21 -17.27 -16.26
CA ASN A 2 15.38 -16.35 -15.13
C ASN A 2 14.06 -16.25 -14.36
N GLU A 3 14.05 -16.68 -13.11
CA GLU A 3 12.87 -16.60 -12.23
C GLU A 3 12.41 -15.15 -12.01
N PHE A 4 13.32 -14.17 -11.99
CA PHE A 4 12.94 -12.77 -11.89
C PHE A 4 12.15 -12.28 -13.12
N VAL A 5 12.46 -12.79 -14.33
CA VAL A 5 11.68 -12.47 -15.54
C VAL A 5 10.28 -13.11 -15.48
N ASN A 6 10.18 -14.33 -14.96
CA ASN A 6 8.88 -15.00 -14.71
C ASN A 6 8.08 -14.33 -13.58
N TYR A 7 8.78 -13.65 -12.66
CA TYR A 7 8.17 -12.80 -11.63
C TYR A 7 7.58 -11.51 -12.25
N LEU A 8 8.33 -10.83 -13.12
CA LEU A 8 7.88 -9.60 -13.78
C LEU A 8 6.70 -9.81 -14.73
N ASP A 9 6.61 -10.95 -15.43
CA ASP A 9 5.49 -11.28 -16.31
C ASP A 9 4.12 -11.31 -15.58
N GLN A 10 4.11 -11.39 -14.25
CA GLN A 10 2.87 -11.39 -13.45
C GLN A 10 2.20 -10.00 -13.37
N TYR A 11 2.84 -8.97 -13.93
CA TYR A 11 2.31 -7.60 -14.07
C TYR A 11 1.85 -7.24 -15.51
N ASN A 12 1.94 -8.17 -16.49
CA ASN A 12 2.22 -7.90 -17.92
C ASN A 12 1.73 -6.59 -18.63
N VAL A 13 0.47 -6.26 -18.98
CA VAL A 13 -0.86 -6.86 -18.76
C VAL A 13 -1.45 -7.46 -20.06
N LEU A 14 -0.73 -8.36 -20.73
CA LEU A 14 -1.24 -9.22 -21.81
C LEU A 14 -0.97 -10.73 -21.60
N SER A 15 -0.35 -11.12 -20.48
CA SER A 15 -0.02 -12.52 -20.13
C SER A 15 -1.06 -13.11 -19.16
N PRO A 16 -1.58 -14.34 -19.39
CA PRO A 16 -2.62 -14.95 -18.55
C PRO A 16 -2.26 -15.13 -17.05
N ASN A 17 -1.02 -14.82 -16.64
CA ASN A 17 -0.51 -14.92 -15.26
C ASN A 17 -0.61 -13.61 -14.44
N HIS A 18 -1.57 -12.72 -14.74
CA HIS A 18 -1.78 -11.38 -14.13
C HIS A 18 -1.94 -11.28 -12.60
N ALA A 19 -1.71 -12.36 -11.85
CA ALA A 19 -1.93 -12.48 -10.42
C ALA A 19 -1.50 -11.25 -9.60
N LYS A 20 -0.26 -10.77 -9.80
CA LYS A 20 0.35 -9.71 -8.97
C LYS A 20 -0.18 -8.30 -9.20
N ILE A 21 -1.09 -8.10 -10.15
CA ILE A 21 -1.84 -6.85 -10.28
C ILE A 21 -2.81 -6.67 -9.09
N TYR A 22 -3.20 -7.76 -8.41
CA TYR A 22 -4.10 -7.76 -7.27
C TYR A 22 -3.41 -8.31 -6.01
N ASP A 23 -3.58 -7.63 -4.88
CA ASP A 23 -2.94 -7.99 -3.60
C ASP A 23 -3.33 -9.40 -3.11
N GLU A 24 -4.46 -9.91 -3.60
CA GLU A 24 -5.03 -11.22 -3.25
C GLU A 24 -4.23 -12.41 -3.79
N TYR A 25 -3.46 -12.23 -4.87
CA TYR A 25 -2.62 -13.29 -5.46
C TYR A 25 -1.12 -13.00 -5.31
N THR A 26 -0.73 -12.20 -4.31
CA THR A 26 0.67 -12.05 -3.91
C THR A 26 1.12 -13.29 -3.12
N ASP A 27 1.21 -14.41 -3.81
CA ASP A 27 1.41 -15.73 -3.21
C ASP A 27 2.80 -15.82 -2.53
N SER A 28 2.82 -16.34 -1.31
CA SER A 28 4.03 -16.43 -0.46
C SER A 28 5.04 -17.47 -0.96
N MET A 29 4.67 -18.24 -1.99
CA MET A 29 5.48 -19.26 -2.65
C MET A 29 6.43 -18.71 -3.73
N ALA A 30 6.41 -17.41 -4.04
CA ALA A 30 7.34 -16.83 -5.00
C ALA A 30 8.75 -16.65 -4.41
N SER A 31 9.78 -17.17 -5.09
CA SER A 31 11.21 -17.01 -4.72
C SER A 31 11.69 -15.55 -4.66
N PHE A 32 10.92 -14.63 -5.25
CA PHE A 32 11.12 -13.18 -5.18
C PHE A 32 9.91 -12.53 -4.49
N GLN A 33 10.14 -11.93 -3.31
CA GLN A 33 9.17 -11.08 -2.62
C GLN A 33 9.65 -9.62 -2.65
N PHE A 34 8.96 -8.79 -3.46
CA PHE A 34 9.31 -7.39 -3.67
C PHE A 34 8.65 -6.49 -2.60
N LYS A 35 9.43 -6.09 -1.60
CA LYS A 35 9.02 -5.08 -0.62
C LYS A 35 9.71 -3.76 -0.92
N ILE A 36 9.11 -2.92 -1.76
CA ILE A 36 9.43 -1.48 -1.73
C ILE A 36 8.96 -0.96 -0.38
N LYS A 37 9.92 -0.89 0.54
CA LYS A 37 9.81 -0.06 1.73
C LYS A 37 9.55 1.36 1.28
N THR A 38 8.67 2.04 1.97
CA THR A 38 8.30 3.43 1.73
C THR A 38 8.51 4.20 3.02
N LYS A 39 8.71 5.52 2.92
CA LYS A 39 8.70 6.38 4.12
C LYS A 39 7.38 6.25 4.90
N ILE A 40 6.28 5.93 4.20
CA ILE A 40 4.95 5.78 4.80
C ILE A 40 4.83 4.46 5.58
N GLU A 41 5.38 3.35 5.06
CA GLU A 41 5.50 2.08 5.77
C GLU A 41 6.36 2.23 7.04
N GLU A 42 7.53 2.86 6.92
CA GLU A 42 8.43 3.16 8.05
C GLU A 42 7.71 4.03 9.11
N PHE A 43 7.04 5.09 8.69
CA PHE A 43 6.26 5.97 9.56
C PHE A 43 5.11 5.26 10.27
N ILE A 44 4.37 4.39 9.60
CA ILE A 44 3.24 3.64 10.20
C ILE A 44 3.75 2.64 11.24
N ILE A 45 4.83 1.92 10.94
CA ILE A 45 5.46 0.99 11.89
C ILE A 45 6.00 1.75 13.10
N GLU A 46 6.70 2.86 12.89
CA GLU A 46 7.23 3.70 13.97
C GLU A 46 6.10 4.32 14.83
N MET A 47 5.01 4.75 14.20
CA MET A 47 3.81 5.25 14.89
C MET A 47 3.26 4.21 15.85
N PHE A 48 2.89 3.01 15.38
CA PHE A 48 2.38 1.97 16.28
C PHE A 48 3.40 1.54 17.35
N ALA A 49 4.70 1.53 17.02
CA ALA A 49 5.75 1.14 17.96
C ALA A 49 6.00 2.16 19.09
N LYS A 50 5.94 3.47 18.80
CA LYS A 50 6.34 4.54 19.75
C LYS A 50 5.18 5.43 20.24
N HIS A 51 4.26 5.75 19.35
CA HIS A 51 3.17 6.71 19.57
C HIS A 51 1.85 6.14 19.02
N PRO A 52 1.35 5.04 19.62
CA PRO A 52 0.26 4.26 19.07
C PRO A 52 -1.05 5.06 19.07
N ARG A 53 -1.71 5.08 17.92
CA ARG A 53 -2.96 5.81 17.66
C ARG A 53 -3.69 5.16 16.48
N SER A 54 -4.98 5.46 16.33
CA SER A 54 -5.74 4.94 15.18
C SER A 54 -5.28 5.57 13.88
N LEU A 55 -5.35 4.84 12.76
CA LEU A 55 -4.96 5.29 11.44
C LEU A 55 -6.00 4.87 10.39
N ILE A 56 -6.38 5.80 9.52
CA ILE A 56 -7.11 5.53 8.28
C ILE A 56 -6.19 5.82 7.09
N LEU A 57 -6.04 4.85 6.21
CA LEU A 57 -5.37 4.95 4.91
C LEU A 57 -6.42 5.17 3.81
N THR A 58 -6.35 6.30 3.12
CA THR A 58 -7.15 6.60 1.93
C THR A 58 -6.31 6.56 0.65
N GLY A 59 -6.98 6.49 -0.49
CA GLY A 59 -6.36 6.39 -1.82
C GLY A 59 -7.15 5.50 -2.76
N ASN A 60 -6.67 5.40 -4.00
CA ASN A 60 -7.32 4.68 -5.09
C ASN A 60 -7.02 3.16 -5.04
N ALA A 61 -7.67 2.42 -5.95
CA ALA A 61 -7.45 1.00 -6.13
C ALA A 61 -6.14 0.78 -6.89
N GLY A 62 -5.08 0.37 -6.19
CA GLY A 62 -3.74 0.20 -6.76
C GLY A 62 -2.63 0.91 -5.98
N ASP A 63 -2.97 1.81 -5.05
CA ASP A 63 -1.99 2.55 -4.23
C ASP A 63 -1.35 1.72 -3.10
N GLY A 64 -1.77 0.46 -2.92
CA GLY A 64 -1.15 -0.45 -1.95
C GLY A 64 -1.66 -0.34 -0.51
N LYS A 65 -2.83 0.27 -0.27
CA LYS A 65 -3.48 0.33 1.07
C LYS A 65 -3.54 -1.04 1.76
N THR A 66 -4.08 -2.06 1.07
CA THR A 66 -4.19 -3.44 1.59
C THR A 66 -2.81 -4.07 1.83
N ARG A 67 -1.83 -3.76 0.98
CA ARG A 67 -0.42 -4.18 1.15
C ARG A 67 0.22 -3.60 2.41
N LEU A 68 -0.05 -2.33 2.71
CA LEU A 68 0.39 -1.68 3.96
C LEU A 68 -0.28 -2.32 5.17
N CYS A 69 -1.60 -2.58 5.14
CA CYS A 69 -2.30 -3.32 6.18
C CYS A 69 -1.68 -4.71 6.43
N ARG A 70 -1.38 -5.46 5.37
CA ARG A 70 -0.68 -6.77 5.46
C ARG A 70 0.72 -6.62 6.05
N THR A 71 1.48 -5.60 5.66
CA THR A 71 2.85 -5.35 6.15
C THR A 71 2.86 -5.00 7.63
N VAL A 72 1.90 -4.21 8.11
CA VAL A 72 1.73 -3.93 9.55
C VAL A 72 1.36 -5.20 10.30
N TYR A 73 0.43 -6.00 9.78
CA TYR A 73 0.10 -7.31 10.37
C TYR A 73 1.34 -8.19 10.52
N GLU A 74 2.10 -8.41 9.43
CA GLU A 74 3.31 -9.23 9.41
C GLU A 74 4.35 -8.74 10.41
N THR A 75 4.54 -7.42 10.51
CA THR A 75 5.55 -6.80 11.37
C THR A 75 5.25 -6.96 12.84
N PHE A 76 3.98 -6.80 13.27
CA PHE A 76 3.61 -6.85 14.68
C PHE A 76 3.19 -8.24 15.17
N SER A 77 2.65 -9.11 14.30
CA SER A 77 2.29 -10.49 14.67
C SER A 77 3.47 -11.47 14.54
N GLY A 78 4.47 -11.15 13.70
CA GLY A 78 5.50 -12.10 13.28
C GLY A 78 4.99 -13.23 12.37
N GLN A 79 3.76 -13.14 11.87
CA GLN A 79 3.10 -14.17 11.05
C GLN A 79 2.74 -13.65 9.66
N THR A 80 2.91 -14.49 8.64
CA THR A 80 2.46 -14.17 7.28
C THR A 80 0.95 -14.28 7.17
N LEU A 81 0.26 -13.15 6.94
CA LEU A 81 -1.16 -13.17 6.54
C LEU A 81 -1.26 -13.67 5.10
N THR A 82 -1.64 -14.94 4.91
CA THR A 82 -1.83 -15.52 3.58
C THR A 82 -3.15 -15.05 2.95
N VAL A 83 -4.26 -15.26 3.65
CA VAL A 83 -5.62 -14.96 3.21
C VAL A 83 -6.32 -14.10 4.25
N TRP A 84 -7.09 -13.10 3.81
CA TRP A 84 -7.94 -12.31 4.69
C TRP A 84 -9.16 -13.14 5.15
N PRO A 85 -9.59 -13.08 6.42
CA PRO A 85 -10.82 -13.73 6.85
C PRO A 85 -12.04 -13.13 6.15
N GLU A 86 -13.16 -13.86 6.07
CA GLU A 86 -14.38 -13.41 5.40
C GLU A 86 -14.97 -12.09 5.95
N CYS A 87 -14.71 -11.79 7.22
CA CYS A 87 -15.08 -10.50 7.84
C CYS A 87 -14.18 -9.34 7.42
N GLY A 88 -13.06 -9.61 6.76
CA GLY A 88 -12.04 -8.63 6.32
C GLY A 88 -11.34 -7.88 7.46
N ILE A 89 -11.36 -8.43 8.68
CA ILE A 89 -10.79 -7.80 9.88
C ILE A 89 -9.83 -8.78 10.55
N VAL A 90 -8.64 -8.33 10.91
CA VAL A 90 -7.66 -9.09 11.69
C VAL A 90 -7.22 -8.29 12.92
N GLU A 91 -6.90 -9.00 14.00
CA GLU A 91 -6.45 -8.41 15.27
C GLU A 91 -5.02 -8.85 15.57
N VAL A 92 -4.18 -7.91 16.00
CA VAL A 92 -2.78 -8.14 16.32
C VAL A 92 -2.47 -7.62 17.73
N PRO A 93 -2.49 -8.49 18.76
CA PRO A 93 -1.95 -8.16 20.07
C PRO A 93 -0.45 -7.88 19.98
N TYR A 94 0.01 -6.82 20.63
CA TYR A 94 1.41 -6.38 20.62
C TYR A 94 1.74 -5.61 21.91
N VAL A 95 3.01 -5.21 22.08
CA VAL A 95 3.53 -4.64 23.35
C VAL A 95 2.71 -3.44 23.87
N ASN A 96 2.19 -2.59 22.98
CA ASN A 96 1.45 -1.39 23.38
C ASN A 96 -0.08 -1.59 23.44
N GLY A 97 -0.63 -2.76 23.06
CA GLY A 97 -2.07 -2.99 23.03
C GLY A 97 -2.53 -4.02 21.99
N CYS A 98 -3.58 -3.69 21.23
CA CYS A 98 -4.02 -4.46 20.07
C CYS A 98 -4.18 -3.55 18.85
N ILE A 99 -3.68 -3.97 17.69
CA ILE A 99 -3.96 -3.33 16.40
C ILE A 99 -5.11 -4.08 15.72
N ARG A 100 -6.23 -3.39 15.48
CA ARG A 100 -7.38 -3.90 14.75
C ARG A 100 -7.32 -3.41 13.30
N ILE A 101 -6.94 -4.31 12.40
CA ILE A 101 -6.67 -3.99 11.01
C ILE A 101 -7.87 -4.39 10.16
N VAL A 102 -8.40 -3.44 9.39
CA VAL A 102 -9.58 -3.59 8.53
C VAL A 102 -9.14 -3.49 7.06
N LYS A 103 -9.52 -4.48 6.24
CA LYS A 103 -9.32 -4.50 4.77
C LYS A 103 -10.05 -3.31 4.12
N ASP A 104 -9.86 -3.08 2.82
CA ASP A 104 -10.50 -1.96 2.11
C ASP A 104 -12.02 -1.99 2.32
N LEU A 105 -12.58 -0.92 2.92
CA LEU A 105 -14.01 -0.78 3.18
C LEU A 105 -14.90 -0.98 1.94
N SER A 106 -14.34 -0.86 0.74
CA SER A 106 -15.04 -1.12 -0.52
C SER A 106 -15.45 -2.58 -0.71
N GLU A 107 -14.77 -3.51 -0.02
CA GLU A 107 -14.98 -4.96 -0.10
C GLU A 107 -15.85 -5.52 1.05
N LEU A 108 -16.20 -4.68 2.03
CA LEU A 108 -16.97 -5.08 3.22
C LEU A 108 -18.46 -4.78 3.06
N LYS A 109 -19.28 -5.53 3.80
CA LYS A 109 -20.73 -5.29 3.91
C LYS A 109 -20.99 -4.03 4.75
N GLU A 110 -22.06 -3.29 4.45
CA GLU A 110 -22.30 -1.96 5.04
C GLU A 110 -22.56 -2.02 6.57
N ASP A 111 -23.12 -3.12 7.08
CA ASP A 111 -23.27 -3.40 8.51
C ASP A 111 -21.93 -3.57 9.24
N ILE A 112 -20.96 -4.25 8.62
CA ILE A 112 -19.61 -4.41 9.14
C ILE A 112 -18.88 -3.06 9.14
N ILE A 113 -18.99 -2.29 8.04
CA ILE A 113 -18.38 -0.95 7.94
C ILE A 113 -18.91 -0.02 9.03
N PHE A 114 -20.24 0.05 9.21
CA PHE A 114 -20.85 0.86 10.24
C PHE A 114 -20.35 0.46 11.64
N LYS A 115 -20.36 -0.84 11.95
CA LYS A 115 -19.90 -1.36 13.25
C LYS A 115 -18.44 -0.97 13.54
N GLU A 116 -17.55 -1.14 12.57
CA GLU A 116 -16.12 -0.84 12.78
C GLU A 116 -15.82 0.67 12.82
N LEU A 117 -16.50 1.49 12.02
CA LEU A 117 -16.37 2.95 12.12
C LEU A 117 -16.96 3.51 13.43
N HIS A 118 -18.08 2.94 13.91
CA HIS A 118 -18.67 3.32 15.19
C HIS A 118 -17.78 2.91 16.37
N SER A 119 -17.20 1.71 16.30
CA SER A 119 -16.21 1.25 17.27
C SER A 119 -14.94 2.13 17.27
N LEU A 120 -14.39 2.44 16.09
CA LEU A 120 -13.29 3.41 15.93
C LEU A 120 -13.61 4.76 16.59
N GLN A 121 -14.79 5.32 16.32
CA GLN A 121 -15.21 6.59 16.91
C GLN A 121 -15.17 6.53 18.44
N ASN A 122 -15.72 5.46 19.04
CA ASN A 122 -15.72 5.29 20.49
C ASN A 122 -14.31 5.16 21.07
N HIS A 123 -13.41 4.44 20.39
CA HIS A 123 -12.01 4.33 20.79
C HIS A 123 -11.22 5.65 20.68
N VAL A 124 -11.52 6.47 19.66
CA VAL A 124 -10.90 7.80 19.50
C VAL A 124 -11.45 8.81 20.52
N LEU A 125 -12.74 8.74 20.85
CA LEU A 125 -13.36 9.61 21.85
C LEU A 125 -12.99 9.23 23.30
N ASN A 126 -12.67 7.96 23.57
CA ASN A 126 -12.24 7.47 24.90
C ASN A 126 -10.71 7.45 25.10
N ASP A 127 -9.98 8.20 24.27
CA ASP A 127 -8.52 8.36 24.29
C ASP A 127 -7.76 7.03 24.31
N HIS A 128 -8.28 6.06 23.55
CA HIS A 128 -7.76 4.69 23.43
C HIS A 128 -7.53 4.01 24.78
N SER A 129 -8.36 4.31 25.79
CA SER A 129 -8.25 3.77 27.17
C SER A 129 -8.14 2.23 27.24
N ASN A 130 -8.78 1.51 26.32
CA ASN A 130 -8.68 0.04 26.19
C ASN A 130 -7.46 -0.45 25.38
N ARG A 131 -6.57 0.44 24.93
CA ARG A 131 -5.39 0.20 24.08
C ARG A 131 -5.67 -0.57 22.78
N VAL A 132 -6.84 -0.33 22.18
CA VAL A 132 -7.22 -0.87 20.86
C VAL A 132 -7.07 0.24 19.83
N TYR A 133 -6.16 0.04 18.89
CA TYR A 133 -5.82 1.01 17.84
C TYR A 133 -6.23 0.46 16.48
N TYR A 134 -6.86 1.29 15.65
CA TYR A 134 -7.33 0.84 14.34
C TYR A 134 -6.30 1.10 13.24
N LEU A 135 -6.30 0.23 12.22
CA LEU A 135 -5.72 0.50 10.91
C LEU A 135 -6.75 0.17 9.83
N ILE A 136 -7.38 1.18 9.23
CA ILE A 136 -8.44 0.99 8.23
C ILE A 136 -7.92 1.38 6.84
N ALA A 137 -8.02 0.48 5.86
CA ALA A 137 -7.90 0.85 4.46
C ALA A 137 -9.28 1.27 3.91
N ALA A 138 -9.35 2.35 3.13
CA ALA A 138 -10.59 2.76 2.48
C ALA A 138 -10.35 3.51 1.16
N ASN A 139 -11.29 3.45 0.23
CA ASN A 139 -11.46 4.52 -0.76
C ASN A 139 -12.09 5.74 -0.06
N GLU A 140 -11.60 6.94 -0.34
CA GLU A 140 -12.10 8.20 0.21
C GLU A 140 -13.62 8.38 0.00
N GLY A 141 -14.11 8.15 -1.21
CA GLY A 141 -15.54 8.27 -1.53
C GLY A 141 -16.41 7.25 -0.78
N LYS A 142 -15.90 6.02 -0.55
CA LYS A 142 -16.61 5.00 0.24
C LYS A 142 -16.63 5.36 1.73
N LEU A 143 -15.50 5.82 2.28
CA LEU A 143 -15.40 6.31 3.66
C LEU A 143 -16.37 7.47 3.91
N THR A 144 -16.28 8.52 3.09
CA THR A 144 -17.12 9.72 3.21
C THR A 144 -18.61 9.39 3.05
N LYS A 145 -18.98 8.51 2.11
CA LYS A 145 -20.36 8.01 2.00
C LYS A 145 -20.81 7.34 3.29
N SER A 146 -20.03 6.38 3.82
CA SER A 146 -20.38 5.65 5.05
C SER A 146 -20.48 6.55 6.28
N LEU A 147 -19.66 7.60 6.38
CA LEU A 147 -19.70 8.59 7.46
C LEU A 147 -20.91 9.54 7.36
N ILE A 148 -21.34 9.91 6.15
CA ILE A 148 -22.52 10.78 5.93
C ILE A 148 -23.83 9.99 6.09
N SER A 149 -23.87 8.72 5.70
CA SER A 149 -25.09 7.89 5.77
C SER A 149 -25.54 7.51 7.18
N HIS A 150 -24.70 7.69 8.21
CA HIS A 150 -25.00 7.29 9.59
C HIS A 150 -24.79 8.47 10.56
N PRO A 151 -25.87 9.11 11.06
CA PRO A 151 -25.79 10.22 12.01
C PRO A 151 -24.98 9.92 13.28
N GLU A 152 -24.95 8.65 13.71
CA GLU A 152 -24.17 8.18 14.86
C GLU A 152 -22.65 8.37 14.67
N LEU A 153 -22.18 8.48 13.43
CA LEU A 153 -20.77 8.70 13.08
C LEU A 153 -20.40 10.19 12.96
N GLN A 154 -21.25 11.12 13.40
CA GLN A 154 -21.06 12.57 13.22
C GLN A 154 -19.71 13.08 13.77
N GLN A 155 -19.24 12.55 14.91
CA GLN A 155 -17.97 12.99 15.51
C GLN A 155 -16.77 12.56 14.65
N LEU A 156 -16.74 11.29 14.23
CA LEU A 156 -15.71 10.78 13.32
C LEU A 156 -15.79 11.46 11.94
N ASN A 157 -17.00 11.73 11.44
CA ASN A 157 -17.21 12.47 10.20
C ASN A 157 -16.63 13.89 10.27
N HIS A 158 -16.83 14.60 11.38
CA HIS A 158 -16.24 15.93 11.57
C HIS A 158 -14.71 15.86 11.62
N MET A 159 -14.14 14.90 12.36
CA MET A 159 -12.68 14.69 12.43
C MET A 159 -12.07 14.37 11.06
N VAL A 160 -12.70 13.50 10.27
CA VAL A 160 -12.23 13.10 8.93
C VAL A 160 -12.42 14.25 7.93
N SER A 161 -13.58 14.90 7.91
CA SER A 161 -13.87 16.02 7.00
C SER A 161 -12.91 17.19 7.20
N ASN A 162 -12.64 17.57 8.45
CA ASN A 162 -11.68 18.64 8.76
C ASN A 162 -10.28 18.33 8.21
N ARG A 163 -9.86 17.06 8.23
CA ARG A 163 -8.54 16.62 7.73
C ARG A 163 -8.44 16.71 6.22
N PHE A 164 -9.45 16.25 5.48
CA PHE A 164 -9.49 16.42 4.02
C PHE A 164 -9.43 17.89 3.60
N SER A 165 -10.12 18.79 4.32
CA SER A 165 -10.13 20.22 3.97
C SER A 165 -8.85 20.99 4.30
N SER A 166 -8.03 20.52 5.26
CA SER A 166 -6.94 21.32 5.82
C SER A 166 -5.55 20.68 5.78
N HIS A 167 -5.44 19.36 5.61
CA HIS A 167 -4.19 18.57 5.66
C HIS A 167 -3.35 18.66 6.97
N GLU A 168 -3.63 19.62 7.86
CA GLU A 168 -2.81 19.92 9.05
C GLU A 168 -3.28 19.27 10.37
N HIS A 169 -4.40 18.52 10.37
CA HIS A 169 -5.10 18.10 11.59
C HIS A 169 -4.95 16.61 11.95
N ASN A 170 -3.74 16.07 11.79
CA ASN A 170 -3.37 14.78 12.39
C ASN A 170 -3.06 14.98 13.88
N ASP A 171 -3.75 14.25 14.76
CA ASP A 171 -3.64 14.36 16.22
C ASP A 171 -3.19 13.05 16.87
N ASP A 172 -2.90 13.06 18.16
CA ASP A 172 -2.35 11.88 18.85
C ASP A 172 -3.33 10.71 19.03
N ARG A 173 -4.57 10.83 18.55
CA ARG A 173 -5.63 9.80 18.67
C ARG A 173 -5.97 9.17 17.33
N LEU A 174 -6.06 9.99 16.28
CA LEU A 174 -6.36 9.53 14.93
C LEU A 174 -5.36 10.14 13.96
N HIS A 175 -4.90 9.36 12.99
CA HIS A 175 -4.25 9.82 11.77
C HIS A 175 -5.12 9.50 10.54
N LEU A 176 -5.08 10.39 9.56
CA LEU A 176 -5.58 10.18 8.21
C LEU A 176 -4.40 10.39 7.25
N ILE A 177 -4.20 9.45 6.34
CA ILE A 177 -3.12 9.47 5.36
C ILE A 177 -3.71 9.13 4.00
N ASN A 178 -3.65 10.07 3.06
CA ASN A 178 -3.99 9.82 1.66
C ASN A 178 -2.73 9.37 0.90
N LEU A 179 -2.76 8.17 0.31
CA LEU A 179 -1.63 7.66 -0.45
C LEU A 179 -1.42 8.38 -1.79
N GLN A 180 -2.42 9.14 -2.26
CA GLN A 180 -2.31 9.99 -3.45
C GLN A 180 -1.41 11.22 -3.23
N ASP A 181 -1.16 11.60 -1.97
CA ASP A 181 -0.24 12.70 -1.64
C ASP A 181 1.23 12.28 -1.82
N VAL A 182 1.49 10.98 -2.08
CA VAL A 182 2.84 10.44 -2.30
C VAL A 182 3.16 10.42 -3.79
N THR A 183 3.99 11.38 -4.22
CA THR A 183 4.46 11.55 -5.62
C THR A 183 4.90 10.24 -6.29
N SER A 184 4.28 9.95 -7.43
CA SER A 184 4.49 8.77 -8.30
C SER A 184 5.97 8.59 -8.66
N SER A 185 6.68 9.69 -8.90
CA SER A 185 8.12 9.71 -9.22
C SER A 185 9.02 9.03 -8.18
N ILE A 186 8.67 9.08 -6.88
CA ILE A 186 9.43 8.39 -5.82
C ILE A 186 9.26 6.87 -5.94
N TYR A 187 8.06 6.39 -6.27
CA TYR A 187 7.80 4.98 -6.49
C TYR A 187 8.51 4.47 -7.74
N ALA A 188 8.37 5.17 -8.87
CA ALA A 188 9.05 4.82 -10.12
C ALA A 188 10.57 4.68 -9.95
N LYS A 189 11.21 5.60 -9.22
CA LYS A 189 12.64 5.50 -8.91
C LYS A 189 12.97 4.24 -8.10
N ARG A 190 12.24 3.99 -7.01
CA ARG A 190 12.47 2.80 -6.15
C ARG A 190 12.23 1.49 -6.92
N ILE A 191 11.23 1.43 -7.80
CA ILE A 191 11.00 0.27 -8.69
C ILE A 191 12.21 0.04 -9.60
N LEU A 192 12.65 1.09 -10.30
CA LEU A 192 13.79 0.99 -11.22
C LEU A 192 15.10 0.62 -10.53
N ASP A 193 15.37 1.15 -9.33
CA ASP A 193 16.56 0.82 -8.55
C ASP A 193 16.53 -0.64 -8.05
N GLU A 194 15.39 -1.11 -7.53
CA GLU A 194 15.23 -2.49 -7.05
C GLU A 194 15.21 -3.53 -8.17
N TRP A 195 14.53 -3.26 -9.29
CA TRP A 195 14.44 -4.20 -10.41
C TRP A 195 15.79 -4.36 -11.13
N ASN A 196 16.61 -3.31 -11.20
CA ASN A 196 17.91 -3.34 -11.85
C ASN A 196 19.07 -3.82 -10.96
N LYS A 197 18.79 -4.33 -9.76
CA LYS A 197 19.78 -5.02 -8.92
C LYS A 197 20.44 -6.18 -9.68
N ASN A 198 21.77 -6.22 -9.71
CA ASN A 198 22.56 -7.18 -10.51
C ASN A 198 22.24 -8.64 -10.17
N GLU A 199 21.87 -8.91 -8.92
CA GLU A 199 21.52 -10.23 -8.39
C GLU A 199 20.36 -10.84 -9.18
N ASN A 200 19.32 -10.03 -9.47
CA ASN A 200 18.12 -10.42 -10.22
C ASN A 200 18.41 -10.82 -11.67
N TRP A 201 19.54 -10.40 -12.24
CA TRP A 201 19.91 -10.59 -13.64
C TRP A 201 21.12 -11.51 -13.86
N SER A 202 21.72 -12.00 -12.77
CA SER A 202 22.82 -12.98 -12.78
C SER A 202 22.54 -14.20 -13.67
N ALA A 203 21.31 -14.72 -13.67
CA ALA A 203 20.89 -15.83 -14.53
C ALA A 203 20.89 -15.48 -16.03
N CYS A 204 20.66 -14.22 -16.39
CA CYS A 204 20.70 -13.75 -17.78
C CYS A 204 22.13 -13.62 -18.33
N GLN A 205 23.14 -13.44 -17.47
CA GLN A 205 24.55 -13.39 -17.90
C GLN A 205 25.06 -14.71 -18.49
N LYS A 206 24.43 -15.84 -18.12
CA LYS A 206 24.75 -17.18 -18.64
C LYS A 206 23.80 -17.63 -19.77
N CYS A 207 22.94 -16.73 -20.27
CA CYS A 207 21.92 -17.06 -21.27
C CYS A 207 22.50 -17.01 -22.70
N PRO A 208 22.43 -18.08 -23.51
CA PRO A 208 22.94 -18.05 -24.90
C PRO A 208 22.26 -17.02 -25.80
N LYS A 209 21.04 -16.55 -25.45
CA LYS A 209 20.29 -15.54 -26.19
C LYS A 209 20.45 -14.11 -25.65
N GLN A 210 21.34 -13.88 -24.67
CA GLN A 210 21.49 -12.58 -23.98
C GLN A 210 21.63 -11.40 -24.96
N THR A 211 22.42 -11.56 -26.03
CA THR A 211 22.70 -10.52 -27.05
C THR A 211 21.50 -10.12 -27.91
N GLN A 212 20.46 -10.96 -27.96
CA GLN A 212 19.22 -10.73 -28.72
C GLN A 212 17.99 -10.58 -27.79
N CYS A 213 18.18 -10.64 -26.48
CA CYS A 213 17.10 -10.64 -25.51
C CYS A 213 16.65 -9.19 -25.21
N VAL A 214 15.50 -8.78 -25.75
CA VAL A 214 14.92 -7.44 -25.51
C VAL A 214 14.71 -7.16 -24.01
N ILE A 215 14.30 -8.17 -23.24
CA ILE A 215 14.11 -8.04 -21.78
C ILE A 215 15.43 -7.69 -21.07
N TYR A 216 16.53 -8.36 -21.44
CA TYR A 216 17.85 -8.06 -20.88
C TYR A 216 18.41 -6.73 -21.40
N LEU A 217 18.15 -6.37 -22.66
CA LEU A 217 18.51 -5.06 -23.21
C LEU A 217 17.78 -3.93 -22.47
N ASN A 218 16.51 -4.11 -22.12
CA ASN A 218 15.75 -3.14 -21.34
C ASN A 218 16.37 -2.96 -19.95
N HIS A 219 16.69 -4.04 -19.23
CA HIS A 219 17.44 -3.98 -17.97
C HIS A 219 18.77 -3.22 -18.10
N VAL A 220 19.61 -3.56 -19.08
CA VAL A 220 20.90 -2.88 -19.30
C VAL A 220 20.70 -1.39 -19.55
N ARG A 221 19.64 -0.98 -20.26
CA ARG A 221 19.30 0.43 -20.50
C ARG A 221 18.75 1.13 -19.26
N THR A 222 17.80 0.53 -18.53
CA THR A 222 17.20 1.16 -17.34
C THR A 222 18.12 1.14 -16.12
N SER A 223 19.19 0.34 -16.16
CA SER A 223 20.32 0.41 -15.22
C SER A 223 21.21 1.63 -15.42
N VAL A 224 21.17 2.31 -16.59
CA VAL A 224 21.93 3.55 -16.81
C VAL A 224 21.23 4.71 -16.11
N ASP A 225 21.89 5.35 -15.16
CA ASP A 225 21.27 6.39 -14.33
C ASP A 225 20.65 7.53 -15.14
N GLN A 226 21.27 8.00 -16.23
CA GLN A 226 20.68 9.02 -17.10
C GLN A 226 19.35 8.59 -17.76
N ILE A 227 19.19 7.30 -18.07
CA ILE A 227 17.94 6.76 -18.63
C ILE A 227 16.90 6.61 -17.49
N LYS A 228 17.34 6.09 -16.35
CA LYS A 228 16.53 5.97 -15.13
C LYS A 228 15.95 7.31 -14.68
N GLU A 229 16.78 8.34 -14.59
CA GLU A 229 16.38 9.71 -14.26
C GLU A 229 15.37 10.26 -15.26
N ARG A 230 15.60 10.11 -16.57
CA ARG A 230 14.65 10.57 -17.60
C ARG A 230 13.28 9.89 -17.52
N LEU A 231 13.22 8.61 -17.13
CA LEU A 231 11.97 7.90 -16.87
C LEU A 231 11.28 8.44 -15.61
N VAL A 232 12.02 8.63 -14.52
CA VAL A 232 11.51 9.22 -13.26
C VAL A 232 10.98 10.64 -13.47
N GLU A 233 11.62 11.45 -14.32
CA GLU A 233 11.14 12.79 -14.68
C GLU A 233 9.81 12.76 -15.46
N GLN A 234 9.47 11.68 -16.18
CA GLN A 234 8.12 11.57 -16.78
C GLN A 234 7.05 11.46 -15.69
N TYR A 235 7.28 10.63 -14.68
CA TYR A 235 6.37 10.52 -13.53
C TYR A 235 6.31 11.82 -12.72
N ARG A 236 7.44 12.53 -12.56
CA ARG A 236 7.46 13.84 -11.91
C ARG A 236 6.67 14.88 -12.70
N LEU A 237 6.73 14.84 -14.03
CA LEU A 237 5.90 15.73 -14.86
C LEU A 237 4.40 15.45 -14.66
N LEU A 238 4.00 14.18 -14.56
CA LEU A 238 2.62 13.80 -14.23
C LEU A 238 2.21 14.27 -12.83
N ASP A 239 3.07 14.07 -11.82
CA ASP A 239 2.88 14.60 -10.45
C ASP A 239 2.66 16.13 -10.48
N CYS A 240 3.49 16.88 -11.22
CA CYS A 240 3.38 18.34 -11.38
C CYS A 240 2.12 18.80 -12.15
N LEU A 241 1.52 17.93 -12.96
CA LEU A 241 0.26 18.17 -13.66
C LEU A 241 -0.98 17.79 -12.82
N GLY A 242 -0.78 17.30 -11.59
CA GLY A 242 -1.85 16.77 -10.74
C GLY A 242 -2.40 15.41 -11.20
N ILE A 243 -1.66 14.70 -12.05
CA ILE A 243 -2.01 13.36 -12.53
C ILE A 243 -1.35 12.35 -11.60
N HIS A 244 -2.14 11.83 -10.65
CA HIS A 244 -1.72 10.72 -9.78
C HIS A 244 -1.60 9.43 -10.59
N VAL A 245 -0.45 8.75 -10.51
CA VAL A 245 -0.25 7.42 -11.11
C VAL A 245 -0.10 6.41 -9.99
N THR A 246 -1.04 5.47 -9.90
CA THR A 246 -1.06 4.47 -8.82
C THR A 246 0.15 3.55 -8.90
N MET A 247 0.58 3.01 -7.76
CA MET A 247 1.70 2.05 -7.70
C MET A 247 1.52 0.87 -8.68
N ARG A 248 0.29 0.40 -8.87
CA ARG A 248 -0.07 -0.62 -9.87
C ARG A 248 0.25 -0.18 -11.30
N GLU A 249 -0.15 1.02 -11.71
CA GLU A 249 0.09 1.53 -13.07
C GLU A 249 1.58 1.71 -13.34
N ILE A 250 2.36 2.20 -12.36
CA ILE A 250 3.83 2.29 -12.48
C ILE A 250 4.45 0.91 -12.70
N LEU A 251 3.98 -0.13 -12.01
CA LEU A 251 4.44 -1.52 -12.17
C LEU A 251 4.02 -2.17 -13.51
N ILE A 252 3.06 -1.57 -14.23
CA ILE A 252 2.61 -2.00 -15.57
C ILE A 252 3.35 -1.25 -16.68
N HIS A 253 3.72 0.01 -16.43
CA HIS A 253 4.34 0.89 -17.42
C HIS A 253 5.87 0.71 -17.58
N ILE A 254 6.54 0.09 -16.60
CA ILE A 254 8.00 -0.11 -16.53
C ILE A 254 8.38 -1.54 -16.94
#